data_AF-A0A7C1AH22-F1
#
_entry.id   AF-A0A7C1AH22-F1
#
_cell.length_a   1.000
_cell.length_b   1.000
_cell.length_c   1.000
_cell.angle_alpha   90.00
_cell.angle_beta   90.00
_cell.angle_gamma   90.00
#
_symmetry.space_group_name_H-M   'P 1'
#
loop_
_entity.id
_entity.type
_entity.pdbx_description
1 polymer ?
#
loop_
_entity_poly.entity_id
_entity_poly.type
_entity_poly.pdbx_seq_one_letter_code
_entity_poly.pdbx_strand_id
1 'polypeptide(L)' 'MPGLDTRPDYRITKYTRDYLVYLRGKIKELIGKDGSLTDAYKIDQSAYEHLDTYEILALQNAGRIFRSMEFE' A
#
# COMPACT_ATOMS: atom_id res chain seq x y z
N MET A 1 29.44 -27.96 -4.65
CA MET A 1 28.21 -27.27 -5.06
C MET A 1 27.54 -26.74 -3.79
N PRO A 2 27.61 -25.45 -3.44
CA PRO A 2 26.85 -24.93 -2.30
C PRO A 2 25.42 -24.62 -2.75
N GLY A 3 24.45 -25.17 -2.03
CA GLY A 3 23.02 -24.95 -2.24
C GLY A 3 22.63 -23.51 -1.93
N LEU A 4 21.76 -22.97 -2.78
CA LEU A 4 21.09 -21.68 -2.62
C LEU A 4 20.36 -21.60 -1.25
N ASP A 5 20.89 -20.82 -0.31
CA ASP A 5 20.09 -20.25 0.78
C ASP A 5 19.33 -19.05 0.20
N THR A 6 18.13 -19.28 -0.34
CA THR A 6 17.19 -18.22 -0.75
C THR A 6 16.18 -17.99 0.36
N ARG A 7 16.54 -17.18 1.36
CA ARG A 7 15.54 -16.63 2.30
C ARG A 7 14.68 -15.61 1.55
N PRO A 8 13.37 -15.84 1.35
CA PRO A 8 12.53 -14.91 0.59
C PRO A 8 12.06 -13.71 1.44
N ASP A 9 12.38 -13.66 2.72
CA ASP A 9 11.56 -12.98 3.73
C ASP A 9 11.88 -11.49 3.90
N TYR A 10 13.15 -11.07 3.85
CA TYR A 10 13.47 -9.67 4.18
C TYR A 10 12.98 -8.65 3.14
N ARG A 11 13.11 -8.96 1.84
CA ARG A 11 12.69 -8.03 0.77
C ARG A 11 11.18 -7.97 0.67
N ILE A 12 10.49 -9.12 0.67
CA ILE A 12 9.04 -9.18 0.52
C ILE A 12 8.34 -8.45 1.66
N THR A 13 8.73 -8.71 2.92
CA THR A 13 8.11 -8.05 4.09
C THR A 13 8.40 -6.56 4.12
N LYS A 14 9.62 -6.12 3.76
CA LYS A 14 9.96 -4.69 3.76
C LYS A 14 9.15 -3.92 2.70
N TYR A 15 9.12 -4.39 1.45
CA TYR A 15 8.40 -3.68 0.39
C TYR A 15 6.87 -3.66 0.61
N THR A 16 6.26 -4.76 1.04
CA THR A 16 4.82 -4.78 1.34
C THR A 16 4.47 -3.96 2.59
N ARG A 17 5.29 -4.00 3.65
CA ARG A 17 5.05 -3.19 4.85
C ARG A 17 5.21 -1.70 4.56
N ASP A 18 6.28 -1.30 3.88
CA ASP A 18 6.55 0.10 3.57
C ASP A 18 5.46 0.68 2.67
N TYR A 19 4.93 -0.11 1.73
CA TYR A 19 3.77 0.26 0.92
C TYR A 19 2.50 0.50 1.75
N LEU A 20 2.15 -0.41 2.66
CA LEU A 20 0.97 -0.25 3.51
C LEU A 20 1.11 0.96 4.47
N VAL A 21 2.31 1.20 5.00
CA VAL A 21 2.59 2.37 5.85
C VAL A 21 2.46 3.66 5.05
N TYR A 22 3.02 3.71 3.83
CA TYR A 22 2.88 4.84 2.92
C TYR A 22 1.39 5.15 2.65
N LEU A 23 0.64 4.15 2.21
CA LEU A 23 -0.75 4.33 1.81
C LEU A 23 -1.64 4.72 3.00
N ARG A 24 -1.41 4.13 4.18
CA ARG A 24 -2.09 4.52 5.43
C ARG A 24 -1.79 5.96 5.84
N GLY A 25 -0.55 6.41 5.67
CA GLY A 25 -0.17 7.81 5.91
C GLY A 25 -0.93 8.79 5.01
N LYS A 26 -1.00 8.50 3.70
CA LYS A 26 -1.75 9.31 2.74
C LYS A 26 -3.25 9.34 3.02
N ILE A 27 -3.83 8.20 3.39
CA ILE A 27 -5.24 8.12 3.77
C ILE A 27 -5.53 8.89 5.06
N LYS A 28 -4.61 8.86 6.04
CA LYS A 28 -4.74 9.70 7.24
C LYS A 28 -4.78 11.18 6.91
N GLU A 29 -3.88 11.65 6.03
CA GLU A 29 -3.87 13.03 5.54
C GLU A 29 -5.16 13.38 4.80
N LEU A 30 -5.72 12.44 4.05
CA LEU A 30 -6.96 12.61 3.30
C LEU A 30 -8.17 12.76 4.22
N ILE A 31 -8.33 11.86 5.20
CA ILE A 31 -9.42 11.89 6.18
C ILE A 31 -9.35 13.19 7.00
N GLY A 32 -8.15 13.61 7.41
CA GLY A 32 -7.97 14.90 8.11
C GLY A 32 -8.33 16.14 7.30
N LYS A 33 -8.61 15.98 6.00
CA LYS A 33 -9.09 17.02 5.07
C LYS A 33 -10.54 16.78 4.63
N ASP A 34 -11.28 15.92 5.34
CA ASP A 34 -12.63 15.47 4.97
C ASP A 34 -12.72 14.91 3.54
N GLY A 35 -11.65 14.26 3.08
CA GLY A 35 -11.56 13.68 1.75
C GLY A 35 -12.37 12.38 1.62
N SER A 36 -12.82 12.09 0.39
CA SER A 36 -13.72 10.96 0.12
C SER A 36 -12.99 9.67 -0.25
N LEU A 37 -13.72 8.54 -0.25
CA LEU A 37 -13.24 7.28 -0.82
C LEU A 37 -12.78 7.43 -2.29
N THR A 38 -13.45 8.27 -3.07
CA THR A 38 -13.06 8.55 -4.46
C THR A 38 -11.71 9.25 -4.53
N ASP A 39 -11.38 10.09 -3.55
CA ASP A 39 -10.07 10.73 -3.48
C ASP A 39 -8.98 9.77 -3.02
N ALA A 40 -9.32 8.76 -2.22
CA ALA A 40 -8.40 7.68 -1.86
C ALA A 40 -7.93 6.90 -3.10
N TYR A 41 -8.80 6.69 -4.08
CA TYR A 41 -8.43 6.04 -5.35
C TYR A 41 -7.51 6.89 -6.23
N LYS A 42 -7.39 8.20 -5.97
CA LYS A 42 -6.50 9.11 -6.70
C LYS A 42 -5.14 9.26 -6.04
N ILE A 43 -4.89 8.61 -4.89
CA ILE A 43 -3.58 8.66 -4.23
C ILE A 43 -2.55 8.06 -5.18
N ASP A 44 -1.51 8.84 -5.48
CA ASP A 44 -0.38 8.40 -6.29
C ASP A 44 0.39 7.31 -5.53
N GLN A 45 0.49 6.13 -6.15
CA GLN A 45 1.22 5.00 -5.62
C GLN A 45 2.35 4.55 -6.57
N SER A 46 2.71 5.38 -7.57
CA SER A 46 3.72 5.11 -8.60
C SER A 46 5.09 4.71 -8.05
N ALA A 47 5.44 5.15 -6.83
CA ALA A 47 6.63 4.70 -6.12
C ALA A 47 6.72 3.16 -5.95
N TYR A 48 5.58 2.45 -6.10
CA TYR A 48 5.44 1.01 -5.95
C TYR A 48 5.04 0.31 -7.26
N GLU A 49 5.10 0.99 -8.41
CA GLU A 49 4.76 0.42 -9.73
C GLU A 49 5.60 -0.80 -10.11
N HIS A 50 6.79 -0.91 -9.52
CA HIS A 50 7.73 -2.01 -9.71
C HIS A 50 7.34 -3.30 -8.95
N LEU A 51 6.28 -3.28 -8.13
CA LEU A 51 5.77 -4.47 -7.46
C LEU A 51 4.86 -5.25 -8.41
N ASP A 52 5.03 -6.58 -8.43
CA ASP A 52 4.15 -7.46 -9.19
C ASP A 52 2.69 -7.20 -8.82
N THR A 53 1.80 -7.16 -9.82
CA THR A 53 0.35 -6.95 -9.65
C THR A 53 -0.08 -5.60 -9.06
N TYR A 54 0.84 -4.63 -8.94
CA TYR A 54 0.56 -3.29 -8.39
C TYR A 54 -0.72 -2.65 -8.96
N GLU A 55 -0.88 -2.60 -10.28
CA GLU A 55 -2.01 -1.93 -10.94
C GLU A 55 -3.37 -2.50 -10.53
N ILE A 56 -3.43 -3.82 -10.31
CA ILE A 56 -4.67 -4.52 -9.94
C ILE A 56 -5.00 -4.27 -8.47
N LEU A 57 -3.98 -4.18 -7.61
CA LEU A 57 -4.16 -4.12 -6.16
C LEU A 57 -4.22 -2.69 -5.61
N ALA A 58 -3.65 -1.70 -6.29
CA ALA A 58 -3.55 -0.31 -5.82
C ALA A 58 -4.91 0.27 -5.41
N LEU A 59 -5.95 0.07 -6.23
CA LEU A 59 -7.31 0.53 -5.94
C LEU A 59 -7.94 -0.25 -4.78
N GLN A 60 -7.73 -1.57 -4.73
CA GLN A 60 -8.28 -2.41 -3.67
C GLN A 60 -7.68 -2.05 -2.31
N ASN A 61 -6.38 -1.83 -2.26
CA ASN A 61 -5.65 -1.47 -1.05
C ASN A 61 -6.08 -0.09 -0.55
N ALA A 62 -6.16 0.91 -1.44
CA ALA A 62 -6.62 2.25 -1.10
C ALA A 62 -8.03 2.22 -0.49
N GLY A 63 -8.96 1.51 -1.13
CA GLY A 63 -10.34 1.41 -0.64
C GLY A 63 -10.47 0.66 0.69
N ARG A 64 -9.72 -0.45 0.86
CA ARG A 64 -9.75 -1.23 2.10
C ARG A 64 -9.19 -0.44 3.29
N ILE A 65 -8.07 0.24 3.10
CA ILE A 65 -7.44 1.03 4.16
C ILE A 65 -8.31 2.25 4.50
N PHE A 66 -8.88 2.94 3.50
CA PHE A 66 -9.75 4.10 3.74
C PHE A 66 -10.96 3.70 4.59
N ARG A 67 -11.69 2.64 4.19
CA ARG A 67 -12.83 2.13 4.96
C ARG A 67 -12.43 1.65 6.34
N SER A 68 -11.25 1.04 6.50
CA SER A 68 -10.77 0.62 7.82
C SER A 68 -10.49 1.81 8.73
N MET A 69 -10.08 2.95 8.18
CA MET A 69 -9.68 4.14 8.93
C MET A 69 -10.84 5.11 9.20
N GLU A 70 -11.89 5.12 8.39
CA GLU A 70 -13.08 5.96 8.66
C GLU A 70 -13.82 5.55 9.94
N PHE A 71 -13.59 4.33 10.45
CA PHE A 71 -14.24 3.81 11.66
C PHE A 71 -13.25 3.52 12.80
N GLU A 72 -11.99 3.94 12.69
CA GLU A 72 -10.97 3.91 13.77
C GLU A 72 -11.02 5.19 14.61
#